data_AF-X1IZP9-F1
#
_entry.id   AF-X1IZP9-F1
#
_cell.length_a   1.000
_cell.length_b   1.000
_cell.length_c   1.000
_cell.angle_alpha   90.00
_cell.angle_beta   90.00
_cell.angle_gamma   90.00
#
_symmetry.space_group_name_H-M   'P 1'
#
loop_
_entity.id
_entity.type
_entity.pdbx_description
1 polymer ?
#
loop_
_entity_poly.entity_id
_entity_poly.type
_entity_poly.pdbx_seq_one_letter_code
_entity_poly.pdbx_strand_id
1 'polypeptide(L)'
;AERKILLGGDATKKSLEDIIEYYDEGYLESDVLFAPNHGSPNHISEEILDVINPDLTVVSVAEGVDYARELYSGYGRVLSTKYYGNIGVKIKDTGKIIFTTQFQNYSDGWYRL
;
A
#
# COMPACT_ATOMS: atom_id res chain seq x y z
N ALA A 1 -11.14 4.98 -15.40
CA ALA A 1 -11.49 3.84 -14.52
C ALA A 1 -11.54 4.35 -13.09
N GLU A 2 -12.45 3.85 -12.27
CA GLU A 2 -12.46 4.11 -10.83
C GLU A 2 -11.17 3.56 -10.22
N ARG A 3 -10.59 4.30 -9.27
CA ARG A 3 -9.37 3.90 -8.56
C ARG A 3 -9.67 3.89 -7.07
N LYS A 4 -9.20 2.85 -6.38
CA LYS A 4 -9.47 2.62 -4.96
C LYS A 4 -8.20 2.78 -4.14
N ILE A 5 -8.34 3.42 -2.98
CA ILE A 5 -7.28 3.53 -1.97
C ILE A 5 -7.79 2.82 -0.71
N LEU A 6 -7.04 1.84 -0.22
CA LEU A 6 -7.29 1.20 1.06
C LEU A 6 -6.40 1.81 2.15
N LEU A 7 -7.03 2.30 3.22
CA LEU A 7 -6.34 2.85 4.38
C LEU A 7 -6.37 1.84 5.53
N GLY A 8 -5.28 1.07 5.70
CA GLY A 8 -5.23 -0.05 6.64
C GLY A 8 -5.19 0.33 8.13
N GLY A 9 -4.85 1.58 8.46
CA GLY A 9 -4.68 2.03 9.84
C GLY A 9 -3.75 1.11 10.62
N ASP A 10 -4.11 0.76 11.86
CA ASP A 10 -3.40 -0.25 12.67
C ASP A 10 -4.17 -1.58 12.71
N ALA A 11 -4.87 -1.93 11.62
CA ALA A 11 -5.61 -3.18 11.55
C ALA A 11 -4.68 -4.38 11.83
N THR A 12 -5.15 -5.29 12.69
CA THR A 12 -4.44 -6.54 12.97
C THR A 12 -4.74 -7.57 11.87
N LYS A 13 -3.89 -8.61 11.76
CA LYS A 13 -4.12 -9.72 10.82
C LYS A 13 -5.53 -10.28 10.95
N LYS A 14 -5.94 -10.59 12.20
CA LYS A 14 -7.27 -11.14 12.48
C LYS A 14 -8.39 -10.20 12.05
N SER A 15 -8.24 -8.90 12.30
CA SER A 15 -9.23 -7.91 11.85
C SER A 15 -9.35 -7.85 10.33
N LEU A 16 -8.24 -7.96 9.61
CA LEU A 16 -8.25 -8.01 8.13
C LEU A 16 -8.91 -9.29 7.62
N GLU A 17 -8.59 -10.43 8.23
CA GLU A 17 -9.24 -11.72 7.91
C GLU A 17 -10.76 -11.65 8.13
N ASP A 18 -11.22 -11.08 9.25
CA ASP A 18 -12.65 -10.92 9.55
C ASP A 18 -13.36 -10.00 8.54
N ILE A 19 -12.69 -8.94 8.08
CA ILE A 19 -13.20 -8.05 7.04
C ILE A 19 -13.30 -8.80 5.70
N ILE A 20 -12.27 -9.57 5.33
CA ILE A 20 -12.26 -10.37 4.09
C ILE A 20 -13.40 -11.40 4.10
N GLU A 21 -13.65 -12.05 5.24
CA GLU A 21 -14.74 -13.03 5.38
C GLU A 21 -16.13 -12.40 5.26
N TYR A 22 -16.28 -11.14 5.69
CA TYR A 22 -17.56 -10.44 5.71
C TYR A 22 -17.97 -9.87 4.34
N TYR A 23 -17.02 -9.37 3.56
CA TYR A 23 -17.29 -8.68 2.30
C TYR A 23 -17.19 -9.60 1.09
N ASP A 24 -17.92 -9.25 0.02
CA ASP A 24 -17.87 -9.98 -1.24
C ASP A 24 -16.48 -9.93 -1.90
N GLU A 25 -16.20 -10.92 -2.76
CA GLU A 25 -14.99 -10.97 -3.57
C GLU A 25 -14.80 -9.67 -4.37
N GLY A 26 -13.57 -9.16 -4.42
CA GLY A 26 -13.24 -7.91 -5.10
C GLY A 26 -13.60 -6.63 -4.34
N TYR A 27 -14.27 -6.71 -3.18
CA TYR A 27 -14.62 -5.51 -2.41
C TYR A 27 -13.37 -4.73 -1.96
N LEU A 28 -12.38 -5.45 -1.44
CA LEU A 28 -11.12 -4.90 -0.91
C LEU A 28 -10.01 -4.70 -1.94
N GLU A 29 -10.21 -5.11 -3.20
CA GLU A 29 -9.25 -4.80 -4.27
C GLU A 29 -8.99 -3.29 -4.30
N SER A 30 -7.71 -2.91 -4.32
CA SER A 30 -7.32 -1.51 -4.30
C SER A 30 -6.04 -1.27 -5.07
N ASP A 31 -5.94 -0.14 -5.76
CA ASP A 31 -4.72 0.20 -6.50
C ASP A 31 -3.62 0.73 -5.57
N VAL A 32 -4.02 1.36 -4.47
CA VAL A 32 -3.10 1.92 -3.47
C VAL A 32 -3.45 1.40 -2.08
N LEU A 33 -2.50 0.75 -1.44
CA LEU A 33 -2.58 0.34 -0.04
C LEU A 33 -1.74 1.26 0.84
N PHE A 34 -2.34 1.84 1.86
CA PHE A 34 -1.60 2.33 3.02
C PHE A 34 -1.49 1.19 4.02
N ALA A 35 -0.28 0.66 4.15
CA ALA A 35 -0.02 -0.60 4.84
C ALA A 35 -0.51 -0.56 6.29
N PRO A 36 -1.19 -1.63 6.75
CA PRO A 36 -1.66 -1.71 8.12
C PRO A 36 -0.50 -1.80 9.11
N ASN A 37 -0.69 -1.18 10.27
CA ASN A 37 0.20 -1.21 11.44
C ASN A 37 1.68 -1.06 11.06
N HIS A 38 2.00 0.04 10.40
CA HIS A 38 3.35 0.41 9.97
C HIS A 38 4.03 -0.60 9.02
N GLY A 39 3.24 -1.46 8.35
CA GLY A 39 3.75 -2.51 7.49
C GLY A 39 4.33 -3.71 8.24
N SER A 40 3.94 -3.90 9.50
CA SER A 40 4.40 -5.00 10.35
C SER A 40 4.19 -6.37 9.68
N PRO A 41 5.21 -7.25 9.66
CA PRO A 41 5.08 -8.60 9.12
C PRO A 41 4.13 -9.50 9.91
N ASN A 42 3.75 -9.11 11.13
CA ASN A 42 2.83 -9.87 11.97
C ASN A 42 1.35 -9.61 11.62
N HIS A 43 1.06 -8.59 10.81
CA HIS A 43 -0.30 -8.12 10.54
C HIS A 43 -0.73 -8.25 9.08
N ILE A 44 0.13 -8.83 8.26
CA ILE A 44 -0.12 -9.03 6.83
C ILE A 44 0.29 -10.46 6.46
N SER A 45 -0.25 -10.97 5.35
CA SER A 45 0.19 -12.22 4.73
C SER A 45 -0.05 -12.17 3.22
N GLU A 46 0.48 -13.17 2.50
CA GLU A 46 0.24 -13.32 1.05
C GLU A 46 -1.26 -13.43 0.76
N GLU A 47 -2.01 -14.21 1.54
CA GLU A 47 -3.46 -14.38 1.31
C GLU A 47 -4.25 -13.07 1.45
N ILE A 48 -3.83 -12.19 2.38
CA ILE A 48 -4.45 -10.87 2.53
C ILE A 48 -4.07 -9.96 1.35
N LEU A 49 -2.82 -10.01 0.90
CA LEU A 49 -2.37 -9.19 -0.22
C LEU A 49 -2.87 -9.68 -1.56
N ASP A 50 -3.18 -10.98 -1.72
CA ASP A 50 -3.85 -11.52 -2.90
C ASP A 50 -5.25 -10.92 -3.06
N VAL A 51 -5.97 -10.70 -1.95
CA VAL A 51 -7.30 -10.06 -1.96
C VAL A 51 -7.22 -8.56 -2.22
N ILE A 52 -6.23 -7.86 -1.62
CA ILE A 52 -6.07 -6.41 -1.77
C ILE A 52 -5.46 -6.04 -3.15
N ASN A 53 -4.53 -6.86 -3.62
CA ASN A 53 -3.79 -6.77 -4.88
C ASN A 53 -3.29 -5.35 -5.26
N PRO A 54 -2.47 -4.67 -4.42
CA PRO A 54 -2.09 -3.29 -4.65
C PRO A 54 -0.94 -3.09 -5.63
N ASP A 55 -1.08 -2.14 -6.55
CA ASP A 55 0.00 -1.67 -7.45
C ASP A 55 1.01 -0.76 -6.72
N LEU A 56 0.56 -0.03 -5.69
CA LEU A 56 1.37 0.85 -4.85
C LEU A 56 1.06 0.63 -3.37
N THR A 57 2.08 0.32 -2.58
CA THR A 57 1.98 0.29 -1.12
C THR A 57 2.78 1.43 -0.50
N VAL A 58 2.14 2.20 0.38
CA VAL A 58 2.78 3.23 1.22
C VAL A 58 2.86 2.75 2.66
N VAL A 59 4.06 2.76 3.23
CA VAL A 59 4.34 2.29 4.59
C VAL A 59 4.77 3.46 5.46
N SER A 60 3.95 3.82 6.43
CA SER A 60 4.34 4.78 7.47
C SER A 60 5.15 4.04 8.54
N VAL A 61 6.47 4.23 8.54
CA VAL A 61 7.40 3.51 9.44
C VAL A 61 8.60 4.41 9.76
N ALA A 62 9.12 4.28 10.99
CA ALA A 62 10.27 5.03 11.47
C ALA A 62 11.60 4.49 10.91
N GLU A 63 12.64 5.33 10.93
CA GLU A 63 14.01 4.91 10.65
C GLU A 63 14.46 3.82 11.63
N GLY A 64 15.22 2.84 11.14
CA GLY A 64 15.69 1.70 11.93
C GLY A 64 14.65 0.63 12.26
N VAL A 65 13.38 0.80 11.85
CA VAL A 65 12.32 -0.19 12.05
C VAL A 65 12.11 -1.01 10.77
N ASP A 66 12.01 -2.33 10.93
CA ASP A 66 11.73 -3.27 9.85
C ASP A 66 10.24 -3.40 9.59
N TYR A 67 9.91 -3.69 8.34
CA TYR A 67 8.55 -3.93 7.85
C TYR A 67 8.60 -5.02 6.78
N ALA A 68 7.45 -5.56 6.38
CA ALA A 68 7.32 -6.66 5.44
C ALA A 68 7.63 -6.27 3.97
N ARG A 69 8.76 -5.60 3.73
CA ARG A 69 9.12 -5.00 2.44
C ARG A 69 9.07 -6.00 1.29
N GLU A 70 9.70 -7.17 1.45
CA GLU A 70 9.79 -8.17 0.38
C GLU A 70 8.40 -8.69 0.01
N LEU A 71 7.57 -8.96 1.00
CA LEU A 71 6.18 -9.39 0.81
C LEU A 71 5.37 -8.34 0.02
N TYR A 72 5.38 -7.07 0.43
CA TYR A 72 4.68 -6.01 -0.32
C TYR A 72 5.24 -5.80 -1.73
N SER A 73 6.55 -6.00 -1.92
CA SER A 73 7.22 -5.81 -3.21
C SER A 73 6.87 -6.91 -4.22
N GLY A 74 6.32 -8.04 -3.77
CA GLY A 74 5.78 -9.08 -4.65
C GLY A 74 4.56 -8.65 -5.47
N TYR A 75 3.83 -7.64 -5.00
CA TYR A 75 2.59 -7.16 -5.64
C TYR A 75 2.80 -5.87 -6.43
N GLY A 76 3.56 -4.93 -5.87
CA GLY A 76 3.67 -3.59 -6.46
C GLY A 76 4.85 -2.79 -5.95
N ARG A 77 4.84 -1.49 -6.26
CA ARG A 77 5.86 -0.56 -5.78
C ARG A 77 5.65 -0.29 -4.30
N VAL A 78 6.73 -0.26 -3.53
CA VAL A 78 6.68 0.03 -2.09
C VAL A 78 7.44 1.31 -1.77
N LEU A 79 6.76 2.25 -1.10
CA LEU A 79 7.34 3.48 -0.59
C LEU A 79 7.20 3.51 0.93
N SER A 80 8.28 3.77 1.67
CA SER A 80 8.23 3.96 3.12
C SER A 80 8.75 5.31 3.56
N THR A 81 8.10 5.89 4.58
CA THR A 81 8.49 7.19 5.14
C THR A 81 9.93 7.20 5.67
N LYS A 82 10.44 6.05 6.12
CA LYS A 82 11.83 5.91 6.58
C LYS A 82 12.90 6.16 5.51
N TYR A 83 12.58 5.96 4.23
CA TYR A 83 13.53 6.20 3.13
C TYR A 83 13.18 7.45 2.33
N TYR A 84 11.89 7.82 2.32
CA TYR A 84 11.35 8.79 1.36
C TYR A 84 10.80 10.06 2.00
N GLY A 85 10.74 10.12 3.34
CA GLY A 85 10.16 11.23 4.08
C GLY A 85 8.66 11.36 3.81
N ASN A 86 8.18 12.59 3.64
CA ASN A 86 6.79 12.82 3.22
C ASN A 86 6.52 12.23 1.84
N ILE A 87 5.45 11.43 1.72
CA ILE A 87 5.01 10.81 0.47
C ILE A 87 3.64 11.37 0.11
N GLY A 88 3.50 11.93 -1.09
CA GLY A 88 2.22 12.39 -1.63
C GLY A 88 1.77 11.47 -2.74
N VAL A 89 0.53 10.96 -2.68
CA VAL A 89 -0.10 10.16 -3.74
C VAL A 89 -1.27 10.95 -4.33
N LYS A 90 -1.39 10.98 -5.66
CA LYS A 90 -2.47 11.65 -6.37
C LYS A 90 -3.01 10.77 -7.49
N ILE A 91 -4.32 10.59 -7.50
CA ILE A 91 -5.08 10.00 -8.62
C ILE A 91 -5.53 11.16 -9.50
N LYS A 92 -5.15 11.13 -10.79
CA LYS A 92 -5.63 12.11 -11.79
C LYS A 92 -6.99 11.69 -12.32
N ASP A 93 -7.72 12.64 -12.90
CA ASP A 93 -9.01 12.41 -13.56
C ASP A 93 -8.96 11.33 -14.67
N THR A 94 -7.76 11.09 -15.24
CA THR A 94 -7.52 10.02 -16.21
C THR A 94 -7.42 8.62 -15.57
N GLY A 95 -7.55 8.49 -14.25
CA GLY A 95 -7.28 7.27 -13.48
C GLY A 95 -5.79 7.01 -13.23
N LYS A 96 -4.90 7.93 -13.64
CA LYS A 96 -3.45 7.77 -13.52
C LYS A 96 -3.00 8.04 -12.08
N ILE A 97 -2.33 7.07 -11.46
CA ILE A 97 -1.75 7.21 -10.12
C ILE A 97 -0.34 7.81 -10.27
N ILE A 98 -0.07 8.90 -9.55
CA ILE A 98 1.25 9.53 -9.44
C ILE A 98 1.63 9.67 -7.97
N PHE A 99 2.91 9.61 -7.66
CA PHE A 99 3.40 9.90 -6.32
C PHE A 99 4.62 10.83 -6.34
N THR A 100 4.89 11.45 -5.20
CA THR A 100 6.06 12.31 -4.93
C THR A 100 6.67 11.92 -3.59
N THR A 101 7.97 12.15 -3.42
CA THR A 101 8.65 11.91 -2.14
C THR A 101 9.53 13.09 -1.76
N GLN A 102 9.81 13.25 -0.46
CA GLN A 102 10.61 14.36 0.06
C GLN A 102 12.09 14.22 -0.26
N PHE A 103 12.66 13.02 -0.13
CA PHE A 103 14.10 12.82 -0.23
C PHE A 103 14.58 12.27 -1.57
N GLN A 104 13.68 11.74 -2.41
CA GLN A 104 14.04 11.22 -3.72
C GLN A 104 13.18 11.82 -4.83
N ASN A 105 13.85 12.44 -5.81
CA ASN A 105 13.24 12.83 -7.07
C ASN A 105 13.28 11.62 -8.01
N TYR A 106 12.12 11.06 -8.34
CA TYR A 106 12.01 10.04 -9.37
C TYR A 106 12.02 10.73 -10.74
N SER A 107 13.10 10.56 -11.49
CA SER A 107 13.30 11.16 -12.83
C SER A 107 12.37 10.59 -13.91
N ASP A 108 11.79 9.44 -13.61
CA ASP A 108 11.19 8.50 -14.55
C ASP A 108 9.66 8.47 -14.41
N GLY A 109 9.11 9.40 -13.62
CA GLY A 109 7.69 9.69 -13.53
C GLY A 109 6.88 8.40 -13.40
N TRP A 110 7.07 7.62 -12.33
CA TRP A 110 6.30 6.39 -12.21
C TRP A 110 4.81 6.70 -12.21
N TYR A 111 4.11 6.02 -13.11
CA TYR A 111 2.67 6.05 -13.21
C TYR A 111 2.19 4.73 -13.77
N ARG A 112 0.97 4.33 -13.36
CA ARG A 112 0.26 3.22 -13.96
C ARG A 112 -1.00 3.74 -14.65
N LEU A 113 -1.24 3.25 -15.87
CA LEU A 113 -2.39 3.58 -16.71
C LEU A 113 -3.59 2.72 -16.34
#